data_AF-A0A345ZQL2-F1
#
_entry.id   AF-A0A345ZQL2-F1
#
_cell.length_a   1.000
_cell.length_b   1.000
_cell.length_c   1.000
_cell.angle_alpha   90.00
_cell.angle_beta   90.00
_cell.angle_gamma   90.00
#
_symmetry.space_group_name_H-M   'P 1'
#
loop_
_entity.id
_entity.type
_entity.pdbx_description
1 polymer ?
#
loop_
_entity_poly.entity_id
_entity_poly.type
_entity_poly.pdbx_seq_one_letter_code
_entity_poly.pdbx_strand_id
1 'polypeptide(L)'
;MGKAAKPYRVGRARTGLGLFATAPIGKRALVIEYKGRRIPTKLAQEIEKRRANKYLFEINGRWTIDGSSRRNLARYVNHACDPNTEAELIRGRMMFRAVKAIVPGDEITIDYGEDYIDLYFGKTGCLCATCKPRARKPRAQATK
;
A
#
# COMPACT_ATOMS: atom_id res chain seq x y z
N MET A 1 -21.05 -23.39 -9.02
CA MET A 1 -20.04 -22.51 -9.64
C MET A 1 -18.96 -22.22 -8.61
N GLY A 2 -17.78 -22.83 -8.73
CA GLY A 2 -16.67 -22.60 -7.78
C GLY A 2 -16.20 -21.14 -7.84
N LYS A 3 -15.87 -20.53 -6.70
CA LYS A 3 -15.24 -19.20 -6.69
C LYS A 3 -13.97 -19.29 -7.52
N ALA A 4 -13.87 -18.48 -8.58
CA ALA A 4 -12.63 -18.31 -9.32
C ALA A 4 -11.50 -18.01 -8.32
N ALA A 5 -10.40 -18.75 -8.42
CA ALA A 5 -9.24 -18.53 -7.58
C ALA A 5 -8.75 -17.09 -7.78
N LYS A 6 -8.42 -16.41 -6.68
CA LYS A 6 -7.85 -15.07 -6.74
C LYS A 6 -6.48 -15.17 -7.43
N PRO A 7 -6.11 -14.24 -8.35
CA PRO A 7 -4.86 -14.31 -9.12
C PRO A 7 -3.64 -13.88 -8.29
N TYR A 8 -3.66 -14.13 -6.97
CA TYR A 8 -2.57 -13.76 -6.06
C TYR A 8 -2.53 -14.63 -4.80
N ARG A 9 -1.35 -14.67 -4.17
CA ARG A 9 -1.07 -15.35 -2.90
C ARG A 9 -0.24 -14.48 -1.96
N VAL A 10 -0.29 -14.75 -0.67
CA VAL A 10 0.67 -14.17 0.30
C VAL A 10 1.94 -15.02 0.30
N GLY A 11 3.11 -14.40 0.36
CA GLY A 11 4.42 -15.07 0.36
C GLY A 11 5.48 -14.31 1.14
N ARG A 12 6.67 -14.90 1.29
CA ARG A 12 7.84 -14.21 1.86
C ARG A 12 8.34 -13.15 0.87
N ALA A 13 8.64 -11.97 1.40
CA ALA A 13 9.20 -10.83 0.68
C ALA A 13 10.37 -10.25 1.48
N ARG A 14 11.16 -9.35 0.86
CA ARG A 14 12.32 -8.71 1.49
C ARG A 14 11.97 -7.99 2.79
N THR A 15 10.80 -7.36 2.85
CA THR A 15 10.29 -6.59 4.01
C THR A 15 9.28 -7.38 4.86
N GLY A 16 9.30 -8.72 4.79
CA GLY A 16 8.46 -9.61 5.58
C GLY A 16 7.52 -10.46 4.74
N LEU A 17 6.23 -10.12 4.73
CA LEU A 17 5.25 -10.77 3.86
C LEU A 17 4.88 -9.83 2.72
N GLY A 18 4.66 -10.40 1.54
CA GLY A 18 4.23 -9.71 0.33
C GLY A 18 3.03 -10.38 -0.32
N LEU A 19 2.38 -9.67 -1.24
CA LEU A 19 1.32 -10.21 -2.10
C LEU A 19 1.91 -10.45 -3.50
N PHE A 20 1.77 -11.67 -4.02
CA PHE A 20 2.39 -12.08 -5.28
C PHE A 20 1.36 -12.55 -6.28
N ALA A 21 1.50 -12.19 -7.55
CA ALA A 21 0.64 -12.67 -8.61
C ALA A 21 0.80 -14.19 -8.83
N THR A 22 -0.30 -14.89 -9.05
CA THR A 22 -0.32 -16.34 -9.39
C THR A 22 -0.81 -16.60 -10.81
N ALA A 23 -1.29 -15.56 -11.50
CA ALA A 23 -1.72 -15.57 -12.88
C ALA A 23 -1.40 -14.20 -13.50
N PRO A 24 -1.35 -14.08 -14.85
CA PRO A 24 -1.17 -12.79 -15.49
C PRO A 24 -2.28 -11.79 -15.10
N ILE A 25 -1.90 -10.57 -14.76
CA ILE A 25 -2.81 -9.47 -14.46
C ILE A 25 -2.55 -8.35 -15.47
N GLY A 26 -3.56 -8.06 -16.28
CA GLY A 26 -3.47 -7.03 -17.32
C GLY A 26 -3.39 -5.62 -16.75
N LYS A 27 -2.75 -4.71 -17.51
CA LYS A 27 -2.79 -3.27 -17.22
C LYS A 27 -4.25 -2.81 -17.08
N ARG A 28 -4.52 -1.91 -16.13
CA ARG A 28 -5.84 -1.41 -15.73
C ARG A 28 -6.75 -2.43 -15.02
N ALA A 29 -6.34 -3.67 -14.81
CA ALA A 29 -7.16 -4.64 -14.07
C ALA A 29 -7.32 -4.23 -12.60
N LEU A 30 -8.51 -4.44 -12.02
CA LEU A 30 -8.71 -4.33 -10.59
C LEU A 30 -8.14 -5.57 -9.92
N VAL A 31 -7.13 -5.37 -9.07
CA VAL A 31 -6.37 -6.46 -8.46
C VAL A 31 -7.02 -6.88 -7.15
N ILE A 32 -7.11 -5.95 -6.20
CA ILE A 32 -7.56 -6.24 -4.85
C ILE A 32 -8.14 -4.99 -4.20
N GLU A 33 -9.11 -5.18 -3.31
CA GLU A 33 -9.63 -4.10 -2.47
C GLU A 33 -8.85 -4.01 -1.15
N TYR A 34 -8.51 -2.79 -0.75
CA TYR A 34 -8.05 -2.48 0.59
C TYR A 34 -9.23 -2.35 1.55
N LYS A 35 -9.50 -3.44 2.29
CA LYS A 35 -10.67 -3.56 3.17
C LYS A 35 -10.33 -3.21 4.61
N GLY A 36 -11.32 -2.68 5.32
CA GLY A 36 -11.16 -2.39 6.74
C GLY A 36 -12.35 -1.66 7.33
N ARG A 37 -12.27 -1.38 8.63
CA ARG A 37 -13.24 -0.53 9.31
C ARG A 37 -12.99 0.92 8.90
N ARG A 38 -14.03 1.67 8.54
CA ARG A 38 -13.90 3.12 8.38
C ARG A 38 -13.89 3.79 9.75
N ILE A 39 -12.88 4.62 9.99
CA ILE A 39 -12.69 5.41 11.20
C ILE A 39 -12.54 6.89 10.83
N PRO A 40 -12.87 7.83 11.72
CA PRO A 40 -12.61 9.24 11.49
C PRO A 40 -11.11 9.50 11.26
N THR A 41 -10.76 10.33 10.28
CA THR A 41 -9.35 10.64 9.96
C THR A 41 -8.61 11.26 11.15
N LYS A 42 -9.29 12.06 11.99
CA LYS A 42 -8.71 12.57 13.24
C LYS A 42 -8.24 11.45 14.19
N LEU A 43 -9.03 10.39 14.35
CA LEU A 43 -8.65 9.23 15.16
C LEU A 43 -7.48 8.48 14.51
N ALA A 44 -7.49 8.33 13.18
CA ALA A 44 -6.38 7.70 12.46
C ALA A 44 -5.06 8.46 12.69
N GLN A 45 -5.09 9.79 12.64
CA GLN A 45 -3.92 10.64 12.92
C GLN A 45 -3.39 10.46 14.34
N GLU A 46 -4.25 10.27 15.34
CA GLU A 46 -3.83 9.97 16.71
C GLU A 46 -3.15 8.60 16.82
N ILE A 47 -3.69 7.59 16.13
CA ILE A 47 -3.11 6.24 16.06
C ILE A 47 -1.75 6.28 15.36
N GLU A 48 -1.63 7.06 14.28
CA GLU A 48 -0.40 7.22 13.50
C GLU A 48 0.70 7.97 14.28
N LYS A 49 0.35 9.04 15.01
CA LYS A 49 1.27 9.75 15.92
C LYS A 49 1.88 8.82 16.95
N ARG A 50 1.08 7.86 17.45
CA ARG A 50 1.53 6.83 18.40
C ARG A 50 2.22 5.64 17.71
N ARG A 51 2.29 5.63 16.39
CA ARG A 51 2.84 4.54 15.55
C ARG A 51 2.21 3.18 15.87
N ALA A 52 0.95 3.18 16.31
CA ALA A 52 0.27 2.00 16.84
C ALA A 52 -0.31 1.11 15.73
N ASN A 53 -0.46 1.63 14.50
CA ASN A 53 -1.03 0.89 13.37
C ASN A 53 -0.42 1.33 12.04
N LYS A 54 0.13 0.36 11.30
CA LYS A 54 0.77 0.55 9.98
C LYS A 54 -0.19 0.37 8.79
N TYR A 55 -1.46 0.07 9.04
CA TYR A 55 -2.43 -0.33 8.03
C TYR A 55 -3.56 0.68 7.90
N LEU A 56 -3.24 1.97 8.07
CA LEU A 56 -4.19 3.06 7.89
C LEU A 56 -4.12 3.53 6.44
N PHE A 57 -5.28 3.65 5.79
CA PHE A 57 -5.39 4.13 4.42
C PHE A 57 -6.40 5.28 4.36
N GLU A 58 -5.92 6.51 4.21
CA GLU A 58 -6.80 7.68 4.14
C GLU A 58 -7.64 7.65 2.85
N ILE A 59 -8.96 7.85 2.99
CA ILE A 59 -9.86 8.03 1.83
C ILE A 59 -10.00 9.53 1.52
N ASN A 60 -10.21 10.32 2.56
CA ASN A 60 -10.33 11.78 2.53
C ASN A 60 -10.16 12.35 3.95
N GLY A 61 -10.24 13.68 4.08
CA GLY A 61 -10.10 14.37 5.37
C GLY A 61 -11.14 14.01 6.44
N ARG A 62 -12.19 13.24 6.11
CA ARG A 62 -13.18 12.73 7.07
C ARG A 62 -12.97 11.26 7.42
N TRP A 63 -12.60 10.42 6.45
CA TRP A 63 -12.58 8.97 6.62
C TRP A 63 -11.23 8.34 6.28
N THR A 64 -10.81 7.42 7.13
CA THR A 64 -9.65 6.53 6.95
C THR A 64 -10.09 5.08 7.11
N ILE A 65 -9.49 4.17 6.35
CA ILE A 65 -9.70 2.72 6.49
C ILE A 65 -8.64 2.17 7.44
N ASP A 66 -9.08 1.51 8.50
CA ASP A 66 -8.23 0.63 9.32
C ASP A 66 -8.21 -0.78 8.73
N GLY A 67 -7.14 -1.06 7.98
CA GLY A 67 -6.87 -2.32 7.29
C GLY A 67 -6.13 -3.37 8.12
N SER A 68 -6.06 -3.25 9.45
CA SER A 68 -5.25 -4.13 10.32
C SER A 68 -5.62 -5.60 10.25
N SER A 69 -6.88 -5.92 9.95
CA SER A 69 -7.38 -7.29 9.93
C SER A 69 -6.60 -8.16 8.95
N ARG A 70 -6.17 -9.35 9.38
CA ARG A 70 -5.53 -10.35 8.49
C ARG A 70 -6.44 -10.85 7.35
N ARG A 71 -7.75 -10.57 7.44
CA ARG A 71 -8.70 -10.82 6.34
C ARG A 71 -8.52 -9.83 5.17
N ASN A 72 -7.92 -8.66 5.42
CA ASN A 72 -7.53 -7.71 4.39
C ASN A 72 -6.21 -8.15 3.76
N LEU A 73 -6.25 -8.98 2.72
CA LEU A 73 -5.02 -9.43 2.06
C LEU A 73 -4.25 -8.28 1.37
N ALA A 74 -4.91 -7.16 1.04
CA ALA A 74 -4.24 -5.98 0.47
C ALA A 74 -3.24 -5.34 1.44
N ARG A 75 -3.33 -5.63 2.75
CA ARG A 75 -2.34 -5.19 3.75
C ARG A 75 -0.93 -5.74 3.52
N TYR A 76 -0.78 -6.74 2.64
CA TYR A 76 0.48 -7.35 2.26
C TYR A 76 1.06 -6.76 0.96
N VAL A 77 0.40 -5.80 0.33
CA VAL A 77 0.95 -5.07 -0.82
C VAL A 77 2.02 -4.13 -0.30
N ASN A 78 3.26 -4.42 -0.65
CA ASN A 78 4.43 -3.68 -0.16
C ASN A 78 4.68 -2.41 -0.99
N HIS A 79 5.54 -1.55 -0.44
CA HIS A 79 5.97 -0.35 -1.14
C HIS A 79 6.95 -0.65 -2.29
N ALA A 80 6.78 0.04 -3.41
CA ALA A 80 7.82 0.22 -4.41
C ALA A 80 7.83 1.68 -4.91
N CYS A 81 9.03 2.21 -5.21
CA CYS A 81 9.19 3.54 -5.81
C CYS A 81 8.80 3.58 -7.30
N ASP A 82 8.73 2.43 -7.97
CA ASP A 82 8.15 2.26 -9.31
C ASP A 82 7.12 1.11 -9.25
N PRO A 83 5.95 1.37 -8.63
CA PRO A 83 4.98 0.33 -8.33
C PRO A 83 4.28 -0.19 -9.58
N ASN A 84 3.69 -1.38 -9.47
CA ASN A 84 2.83 -1.96 -10.52
C ASN A 84 1.33 -1.80 -10.26
N THR A 85 0.95 -1.25 -9.11
CA THR A 85 -0.43 -0.84 -8.82
C THR A 85 -0.52 0.59 -8.28
N GLU A 86 -1.69 1.19 -8.45
CA GLU A 86 -2.10 2.46 -7.83
C GLU A 86 -3.40 2.28 -7.04
N ALA A 87 -3.65 3.17 -6.09
CA ALA A 87 -4.89 3.22 -5.33
C ALA A 87 -5.94 4.09 -6.02
N GLU A 88 -7.15 3.57 -6.14
CA GLU A 88 -8.29 4.26 -6.73
C GLU A 88 -9.53 4.07 -5.86
N LEU A 89 -10.24 5.17 -5.59
CA LEU A 89 -11.51 5.13 -4.88
C LEU A 89 -12.67 4.86 -5.85
N ILE A 90 -13.19 3.63 -5.85
CA ILE A 90 -14.31 3.22 -6.71
C ILE A 90 -15.56 3.00 -5.86
N ARG A 91 -16.58 3.86 -6.06
CA ARG A 91 -17.86 3.79 -5.32
C ARG A 91 -17.65 3.70 -3.80
N GLY A 92 -16.67 4.46 -3.29
CA GLY A 92 -16.28 4.48 -1.87
C GLY A 92 -15.41 3.32 -1.40
N ARG A 93 -15.00 2.40 -2.27
CA ARG A 93 -14.11 1.28 -1.93
C ARG A 93 -12.72 1.57 -2.46
N MET A 94 -11.71 1.41 -1.60
CA MET A 94 -10.33 1.62 -1.99
C MET A 94 -9.84 0.38 -2.75
N MET A 95 -9.57 0.53 -4.04
CA MET A 95 -9.17 -0.54 -4.93
C MET A 95 -7.75 -0.32 -5.41
N PHE A 96 -6.97 -1.40 -5.51
CA PHE A 96 -5.68 -1.37 -6.18
C PHE A 96 -5.84 -1.79 -7.63
N ARG A 97 -5.45 -0.91 -8.54
CA ARG A 97 -5.51 -1.12 -9.99
C ARG A 97 -4.11 -1.29 -10.54
N ALA A 98 -3.92 -2.26 -11.43
CA ALA A 98 -2.65 -2.45 -12.12
C ALA A 98 -2.37 -1.27 -13.08
N VAL A 99 -1.18 -0.67 -12.99
CA VAL A 99 -0.72 0.41 -13.90
C VAL A 99 0.21 -0.09 -15.00
N LYS A 100 0.73 -1.31 -14.84
CA LYS A 100 1.48 -2.09 -15.84
C LYS A 100 1.04 -3.55 -15.79
N ALA A 101 1.42 -4.36 -16.78
CA ALA A 101 1.17 -5.80 -16.73
C ALA A 101 1.97 -6.42 -15.56
N ILE A 102 1.38 -7.39 -14.88
CA ILE A 102 1.99 -8.12 -13.75
C ILE A 102 2.00 -9.60 -14.12
N VAL A 103 3.18 -10.20 -14.14
CA VAL A 103 3.34 -11.61 -14.52
C VAL A 103 3.30 -12.52 -13.29
N PRO A 104 2.98 -13.82 -13.43
CA PRO A 104 3.03 -14.75 -12.30
C PRO A 104 4.39 -14.72 -11.62
N GLY A 105 4.39 -14.63 -10.28
CA GLY A 105 5.60 -14.52 -9.47
C GLY A 105 5.99 -13.09 -9.09
N ASP A 106 5.52 -12.07 -9.82
CA ASP A 106 5.76 -10.68 -9.46
C ASP A 106 5.13 -10.33 -8.10
N GLU A 107 5.83 -9.50 -7.33
CA GLU A 107 5.25 -8.87 -6.16
C GLU A 107 4.31 -7.73 -6.60
N ILE A 108 3.10 -7.70 -6.05
CA ILE A 108 2.14 -6.62 -6.23
C ILE A 108 2.50 -5.52 -5.23
N THR A 109 2.78 -4.32 -5.75
CA THR A 109 3.34 -3.21 -4.97
C THR A 109 2.61 -1.90 -5.27
N ILE A 110 2.65 -0.97 -4.31
CA ILE A 110 2.06 0.37 -4.40
C ILE A 110 3.05 1.43 -3.91
N ASP A 111 2.84 2.71 -4.23
CA ASP A 111 3.54 3.80 -3.54
C ASP A 111 2.86 4.08 -2.19
N TYR A 112 3.63 4.16 -1.10
CA TYR A 112 3.10 4.47 0.23
C TYR A 112 3.05 5.98 0.50
N GLY A 113 3.69 6.79 -0.35
CA GLY A 113 3.86 8.22 -0.12
C GLY A 113 5.01 8.53 0.83
N GLU A 114 5.54 9.74 0.72
CA GLU A 114 6.74 10.17 1.44
C GLU A 114 6.54 10.22 2.96
N ASP A 115 5.39 10.72 3.41
CA ASP A 115 5.05 10.82 4.84
C ASP A 115 5.11 9.47 5.55
N TYR A 116 4.61 8.41 4.90
CA TYR A 116 4.66 7.06 5.45
C TYR A 116 6.09 6.53 5.50
N ILE A 117 6.89 6.79 4.45
CA ILE A 117 8.29 6.36 4.41
C ILE A 117 9.10 7.04 5.51
N ASP A 118 8.93 8.34 5.69
CA ASP A 118 9.61 9.11 6.73
C ASP A 118 9.18 8.67 8.13
N LEU A 119 7.88 8.39 8.31
CA LEU A 119 7.35 7.95 9.59
C LEU A 119 7.87 6.55 9.95
N TYR A 120 7.80 5.57 9.06
CA TYR A 120 8.05 4.17 9.40
C TYR A 120 9.43 3.63 9.03
N PHE A 121 10.11 4.23 8.05
CA PHE A 121 11.45 3.81 7.63
C PHE A 121 12.53 4.83 8.01
N GLY A 122 12.18 6.11 8.19
CA GLY A 122 13.05 7.14 8.75
C GLY A 122 14.46 7.14 8.16
N LYS A 123 15.49 6.91 9.00
CA LYS A 123 16.90 6.90 8.57
C LYS A 123 17.28 5.69 7.71
N THR A 124 16.58 4.57 7.85
CA THR A 124 16.82 3.33 7.06
C THR A 124 16.50 3.56 5.60
N GLY A 125 15.57 4.47 5.30
CA GLY A 125 15.12 4.76 3.95
C GLY A 125 14.34 3.61 3.31
N CYS A 126 13.96 3.80 2.06
CA CYS A 126 13.19 2.81 1.31
C CYS A 126 14.04 1.57 0.97
N LEU A 127 13.50 0.39 1.25
CA LEU A 127 14.14 -0.91 1.01
C LEU A 127 13.62 -1.63 -0.26
N CYS A 128 12.78 -0.98 -1.06
CA CYS A 128 12.24 -1.61 -2.26
C CYS A 128 13.32 -1.82 -3.33
N ALA A 129 13.13 -2.84 -4.18
CA ALA A 129 14.08 -3.15 -5.25
C ALA A 129 14.16 -2.05 -6.33
N THR A 130 13.09 -1.25 -6.47
CA THR A 130 12.99 -0.20 -7.49
C THR A 130 13.41 1.18 -6.97
N CYS A 131 14.00 1.25 -5.77
CA CYS A 131 14.40 2.53 -5.20
C CYS A 131 15.59 3.06 -6.00
N LYS A 132 15.39 4.15 -6.75
CA LYS A 132 16.54 4.96 -7.20
C LYS A 132 17.09 5.70 -5.97
N PRO A 133 18.41 5.93 -5.86
CA PRO A 133 18.94 6.80 -4.81
C PRO A 133 18.32 8.19 -4.99
N ARG A 134 17.35 8.54 -4.13
CA ARG A 134 16.75 9.87 -4.12
C ARG A 134 17.82 10.85 -3.65
N ALA A 135 18.17 11.85 -4.47
CA ALA A 135 18.86 13.03 -3.97
C ALA A 135 17.99 13.60 -2.84
N ARG A 136 18.50 13.58 -1.60
CA ARG A 136 17.78 14.14 -0.45
C ARG A 136 17.47 15.61 -0.77
N LYS A 137 16.21 15.94 -1.03
CA LYS A 137 15.81 17.35 -1.06
C LYS A 137 15.95 17.89 0.37
N PRO A 138 16.56 19.07 0.57
CA PRO A 138 16.66 19.66 1.89
C PRO A 138 15.25 19.87 2.44
N ARG A 139 15.08 19.49 3.71
CA ARG A 139 13.84 19.64 4.47
C ARG A 139 13.41 21.10 4.37
N ALA A 140 12.20 21.37 3.85
CA ALA A 140 11.63 22.72 3.89
C ALA A 140 11.59 23.15 5.35
N GLN A 141 12.35 24.20 5.68
CA GLN A 141 12.37 24.76 7.01
C GLN A 141 10.97 25.28 7.30
N ALA A 142 10.35 24.80 8.38
CA ALA A 142 9.15 25.43 8.92
C ALA A 142 9.53 26.88 9.24
N THR A 143 8.94 27.81 8.48
CA THR A 143 9.01 29.23 8.77
C THR A 143 8.48 29.45 10.18
N LYS A 144 9.31 30.06 11.01
CA LYS A 144 8.99 30.49 12.38
C LYS A 144 7.86 31.51 12.38
#